data_AF-A0A182WDQ8-F1
#
_entry.id   AF-A0A182WDQ8-F1
#
_cell.length_a   1.000
_cell.length_b   1.000
_cell.length_c   1.000
_cell.angle_alpha   90.00
_cell.angle_beta   90.00
_cell.angle_gamma   90.00
#
_symmetry.space_group_name_H-M   'P 1'
#
loop_
_entity.id
_entity.type
_entity.pdbx_description
1 polymer ?
#
loop_
_entity_poly.entity_id
_entity_poly.type
_entity_poly.pdbx_seq_one_letter_code
_entity_poly.pdbx_strand_id
1 'polypeptide(L)'
;METLANERLTIINNIISTLVQHRSEQQHHTSEQKMRAIGRVGQAVNLAVERFVTVGETIADDNPEIKQDMYDACKEARAAGKFKAFLSRLLAWGMYIQGWTLE
;
A
#
# COMPACT_ATOMS: atom_id res chain seq x y z
N MET A 1 17.55 17.39 48.55
CA MET A 1 16.27 17.70 47.86
C MET A 1 16.47 17.70 46.34
N GLU A 2 17.46 18.43 45.79
CA GLU A 2 17.74 18.48 44.34
C GLU A 2 18.15 17.14 43.70
N THR A 3 18.95 16.33 44.39
CA THR A 3 19.39 15.00 43.88
C THR A 3 18.23 14.04 43.66
N LEU A 4 17.28 14.02 44.58
CA LEU A 4 16.09 13.15 44.51
C LEU A 4 15.10 13.63 43.44
N ALA A 5 15.06 14.94 43.17
CA ALA A 5 14.32 15.51 42.06
C ALA A 5 14.95 15.14 40.70
N ASN A 6 16.29 15.18 40.61
CA ASN A 6 17.01 14.79 39.41
C ASN A 6 16.85 13.29 39.10
N GLU A 7 16.93 12.40 40.09
CA GLU A 7 16.66 10.97 39.89
C GLU A 7 15.25 10.72 39.37
N ARG A 8 14.25 11.42 39.93
CA ARG A 8 12.85 11.32 39.47
C ARG A 8 12.69 11.82 38.03
N LEU A 9 13.35 12.92 37.68
CA LEU A 9 13.34 13.44 36.30
C LEU A 9 14.02 12.47 35.33
N THR A 10 15.13 11.84 35.72
CA THR A 10 15.80 10.82 34.91
C THR A 10 14.89 9.62 34.67
N ILE A 11 14.18 9.14 35.70
CA ILE A 11 13.21 8.04 35.56
C ILE A 11 12.09 8.42 34.59
N ILE A 12 11.51 9.61 34.76
CA ILE A 12 10.43 10.10 33.88
C ILE A 12 10.90 10.21 32.43
N ASN A 13 12.09 10.78 32.19
CA ASN A 13 12.65 10.91 30.85
C ASN A 13 12.90 9.55 30.19
N ASN A 14 13.42 8.58 30.94
CA ASN A 14 13.63 7.23 30.41
C ASN A 14 12.31 6.55 30.04
N ILE A 15 11.28 6.68 30.88
CA ILE A 15 9.94 6.14 30.58
C ILE A 15 9.36 6.78 29.32
N ILE A 16 9.45 8.11 29.19
CA ILE A 16 8.96 8.83 28.02
C ILE A 16 9.69 8.35 26.75
N SER A 17 11.03 8.26 26.78
CA SER A 17 11.81 7.78 25.65
C SER A 17 11.44 6.35 25.24
N THR A 18 11.30 5.44 26.20
CA THR A 18 10.85 4.06 25.92
C THR A 18 9.45 4.01 25.32
N LEU A 19 8.51 4.81 25.83
CA LEU A 19 7.14 4.86 25.31
C LEU A 19 7.08 5.46 23.89
N VAL A 20 7.89 6.48 23.61
CA VAL A 20 8.00 7.08 22.27
C VAL A 20 8.60 6.07 21.27
N GLN A 21 9.68 5.38 21.66
CA GLN A 21 10.31 4.32 20.87
C GLN A 21 9.29 3.21 20.51
N HIS A 22 8.59 2.67 21.51
CA HIS A 22 7.59 1.62 21.31
C HIS A 22 6.44 2.08 20.40
N ARG A 23 5.98 3.34 20.53
CA ARG A 23 4.94 3.90 19.66
C ARG A 23 5.42 3.97 18.21
N SER A 24 6.65 4.42 17.98
CA SER A 24 7.26 4.48 16.65
C SER A 24 7.31 3.08 16.02
N GLU A 25 7.89 2.10 16.72
CA GLU A 25 8.02 0.72 16.22
C GLU A 25 6.66 0.10 15.88
N GLN A 26 5.64 0.30 16.74
CA GLN A 26 4.28 -0.16 16.47
C GLN A 26 3.63 0.52 15.25
N GLN A 27 3.87 1.82 15.05
CA GLN A 27 3.37 2.53 13.86
C GLN A 27 4.00 2.00 12.58
N HIS A 28 5.30 1.71 12.58
CA HIS A 28 5.99 1.13 11.41
C HIS A 28 5.47 -0.26 11.09
N HIS A 29 5.36 -1.13 12.10
CA HIS A 29 4.89 -2.49 11.90
C HIS A 29 3.44 -2.53 11.36
N THR A 30 2.55 -1.68 11.89
CA THR A 30 1.17 -1.59 11.37
C THR A 30 1.10 -1.00 9.96
N SER A 31 1.99 -0.07 9.61
CA SER A 31 2.10 0.47 8.25
C SER A 31 2.54 -0.58 7.24
N GLU A 32 3.57 -1.38 7.57
CA GLU A 32 4.00 -2.48 6.71
C GLU A 32 2.92 -3.56 6.52
N GLN A 33 2.23 -3.92 7.60
CA GLN A 33 1.12 -4.88 7.53
C GLN A 33 0.01 -4.38 6.61
N LYS A 34 -0.36 -3.10 6.72
CA LYS A 34 -1.32 -2.45 5.82
C LYS A 34 -0.83 -2.47 4.37
N MET A 35 0.45 -2.15 4.14
CA MET A 35 1.04 -2.16 2.80
C MET A 35 1.02 -3.57 2.17
N ARG A 36 1.37 -4.61 2.95
CA ARG A 36 1.29 -6.00 2.49
C ARG A 36 -0.15 -6.41 2.17
N ALA A 37 -1.12 -6.02 2.99
CA ALA A 37 -2.53 -6.28 2.74
C ALA A 37 -3.00 -5.60 1.44
N ILE A 38 -2.65 -4.33 1.22
CA ILE A 38 -2.94 -3.59 -0.02
C ILE A 38 -2.30 -4.29 -1.22
N GLY A 39 -1.05 -4.73 -1.11
CA GLY A 39 -0.36 -5.48 -2.16
C GLY A 39 -1.08 -6.78 -2.53
N ARG A 40 -1.53 -7.56 -1.54
CA ARG A 40 -2.30 -8.80 -1.77
C ARG A 40 -3.64 -8.53 -2.46
N VAL A 41 -4.36 -7.49 -2.04
CA VAL A 41 -5.60 -7.07 -2.69
C VAL A 41 -5.34 -6.63 -4.13
N GLY A 42 -4.28 -5.85 -4.37
CA GLY A 42 -3.88 -5.42 -5.71
C GLY A 42 -3.57 -6.60 -6.64
N GLN A 43 -2.85 -7.61 -6.15
CA GLN A 43 -2.59 -8.84 -6.91
C GLN A 43 -3.88 -9.61 -7.23
N ALA A 44 -4.77 -9.77 -6.24
CA ALA A 44 -6.05 -10.44 -6.42
C ALA A 44 -6.94 -9.72 -7.44
N VAL A 45 -7.00 -8.39 -7.37
CA VAL A 45 -7.72 -7.55 -8.33
C VAL A 45 -7.12 -7.67 -9.73
N ASN A 46 -5.79 -7.61 -9.86
CA ASN A 46 -5.14 -7.77 -11.16
C ASN A 46 -5.45 -9.13 -11.79
N LEU A 47 -5.40 -10.21 -11.00
CA LEU A 47 -5.76 -11.55 -11.48
C LEU A 47 -7.24 -11.63 -11.90
N ALA A 48 -8.14 -11.00 -11.14
CA ALA A 48 -9.56 -10.94 -11.47
C ALA A 48 -9.80 -10.17 -12.79
N VAL A 49 -9.09 -9.06 -13.00
CA VAL A 49 -9.15 -8.28 -14.26
C VAL A 49 -8.66 -9.10 -15.44
N GLU A 50 -7.54 -9.81 -15.33
CA GLU A 50 -7.05 -10.66 -16.43
C GLU A 50 -8.05 -11.78 -16.78
N ARG A 51 -8.65 -12.42 -15.76
CA ARG A 51 -9.70 -13.42 -15.99
C ARG A 51 -10.95 -12.83 -16.64
N PHE A 52 -11.37 -11.65 -16.20
CA PHE A 52 -12.50 -10.93 -16.79
C PHE A 52 -12.25 -10.61 -18.26
N VAL A 53 -11.06 -10.10 -18.59
CA VAL A 53 -10.65 -9.77 -19.96
C VAL A 53 -10.67 -11.01 -20.85
N THR A 54 -10.14 -12.15 -20.40
CA THR A 54 -10.19 -13.39 -21.19
C THR A 54 -11.62 -13.81 -21.54
N VAL A 55 -12.55 -13.71 -20.58
CA VAL A 55 -13.96 -14.00 -20.83
C VAL A 55 -14.56 -12.99 -21.79
N GLY A 56 -14.28 -11.69 -21.60
CA GLY A 56 -14.75 -10.62 -22.48
C GLY A 56 -14.26 -10.76 -23.93
N GLU A 57 -12.99 -11.10 -24.13
CA GLU A 57 -12.39 -11.37 -25.44
C GLU A 57 -13.05 -12.59 -26.12
N THR A 58 -13.32 -13.65 -25.35
CA THR A 58 -14.03 -14.85 -25.86
C THR A 58 -15.46 -14.49 -26.29
N ILE A 59 -16.20 -13.72 -25.47
CA ILE A 59 -17.55 -13.26 -25.81
C ILE A 59 -17.51 -12.37 -27.06
N ALA A 60 -16.51 -11.49 -27.16
CA ALA A 60 -16.34 -10.60 -28.31
C ALA A 60 -16.06 -11.36 -29.61
N ASP A 61 -15.36 -12.49 -29.55
CA ASP A 61 -15.11 -13.33 -30.72
C ASP A 61 -16.40 -13.99 -31.25
N ASP A 62 -17.33 -14.34 -30.37
CA ASP A 62 -18.62 -14.93 -30.71
C ASP A 62 -19.68 -13.89 -31.17
N ASN A 63 -19.45 -12.59 -30.91
CA ASN A 63 -20.44 -11.52 -31.15
C ASN A 63 -19.82 -10.38 -31.96
N PRO A 64 -19.79 -10.48 -33.31
CA PRO A 64 -19.10 -9.52 -34.18
C PRO A 64 -19.69 -8.10 -34.10
N GLU A 65 -20.98 -7.93 -33.78
CA GLU A 65 -21.60 -6.62 -33.62
C GLU A 65 -21.02 -5.77 -32.47
N ILE A 66 -20.53 -6.40 -31.41
CA ILE A 66 -20.01 -5.71 -30.21
C ILE A 66 -18.50 -5.94 -30.02
N LYS A 67 -17.86 -6.66 -30.96
CA LYS A 67 -16.49 -7.12 -30.83
C LYS A 67 -15.54 -5.98 -30.53
N GLN A 68 -15.58 -4.92 -31.34
CA GLN A 68 -14.66 -3.79 -31.20
C GLN A 68 -14.81 -3.09 -29.84
N ASP A 69 -16.05 -2.76 -29.47
CA ASP A 69 -16.36 -2.09 -28.20
C ASP A 69 -15.95 -2.93 -26.98
N MET A 70 -16.16 -4.24 -27.04
CA MET A 70 -15.77 -5.16 -25.97
C MET A 70 -14.25 -5.28 -25.83
N TYR A 71 -13.51 -5.36 -26.95
CA TYR A 71 -12.05 -5.39 -26.94
C TYR A 71 -11.46 -4.07 -26.41
N ASP A 72 -12.03 -2.92 -26.78
CA ASP A 72 -11.59 -1.62 -26.28
C ASP A 72 -11.86 -1.48 -24.77
N ALA A 73 -13.05 -1.89 -24.30
CA ALA A 73 -13.35 -1.93 -22.87
C ALA A 73 -12.42 -2.89 -22.08
N CYS A 74 -12.08 -4.05 -22.65
CA CYS A 74 -11.13 -4.99 -22.05
C CYS A 74 -9.71 -4.40 -21.96
N LYS A 75 -9.27 -3.68 -22.99
CA LYS A 75 -7.98 -2.98 -23.01
C LYS A 75 -7.93 -1.89 -21.94
N GLU A 76 -9.00 -1.13 -21.78
CA GLU A 76 -9.13 -0.12 -20.72
C GLU A 76 -9.13 -0.77 -19.32
N ALA A 77 -9.85 -1.88 -19.13
CA ALA A 77 -9.86 -2.62 -17.87
C ALA A 77 -8.44 -3.08 -17.47
N ARG A 78 -7.66 -3.61 -18.43
CA ARG A 78 -6.27 -4.02 -18.21
C ARG A 78 -5.35 -2.83 -17.88
N ALA A 79 -5.57 -1.67 -18.51
CA ALA A 79 -4.84 -0.45 -18.20
C ALA A 79 -5.16 0.08 -16.79
N ALA A 80 -6.44 0.09 -16.42
CA ALA A 80 -6.90 0.48 -15.08
C ALA A 80 -6.37 -0.45 -13.97
N GLY A 81 -6.30 -1.76 -14.24
CA GLY A 81 -5.67 -2.74 -13.36
C GLY A 81 -4.20 -2.42 -13.05
N LYS A 82 -3.45 -1.97 -14.06
CA LYS A 82 -2.04 -1.55 -13.91
C LYS A 82 -1.86 -0.22 -13.17
N PHE A 83 -2.82 0.70 -13.31
CA PHE A 83 -2.76 2.02 -12.66
C PHE A 83 -2.85 1.95 -11.12
N LYS A 84 -3.52 0.93 -10.56
CA LYS A 84 -3.55 0.76 -9.09
C LYS A 84 -2.24 0.23 -8.50
N ALA A 85 -1.49 -0.58 -9.25
CA ALA A 85 -0.12 -0.96 -8.87
C ALA A 85 0.82 0.25 -8.88
N PHE A 86 0.57 1.23 -9.76
CA PHE A 86 1.30 2.49 -9.81
C PHE A 86 1.08 3.35 -8.55
N LEU A 87 -0.14 3.43 -7.99
CA LEU A 87 -0.39 4.13 -6.72
C LEU A 87 0.39 3.53 -5.54
N SER A 88 0.47 2.20 -5.42
CA SER A 88 1.28 1.56 -4.37
C SER A 88 2.77 1.91 -4.50
N ARG A 89 3.26 2.04 -5.74
CA ARG A 89 4.63 2.47 -6.03
C ARG A 89 4.85 3.96 -5.79
N LEU A 90 3.86 4.80 -6.08
CA LEU A 90 3.92 6.25 -5.85
C LEU A 90 3.84 6.60 -4.35
N LEU A 91 3.11 5.82 -3.55
CA LEU A 91 3.15 5.91 -2.09
C LEU A 91 4.52 5.47 -1.54
N ALA A 92 5.10 4.39 -2.07
CA ALA A 92 6.45 3.96 -1.71
C ALA A 92 7.52 5.00 -2.11
N TRP A 93 7.37 5.60 -3.29
CA TRP A 93 8.23 6.68 -3.77
C TRP A 93 8.03 7.98 -2.96
N GLY A 94 6.79 8.30 -2.57
CA GLY A 94 6.48 9.40 -1.66
C GLY A 94 7.13 9.23 -0.29
N MET A 95 7.11 8.02 0.28
CA MET A 95 7.85 7.70 1.52
C MET A 95 9.38 7.83 1.34
N TYR A 96 9.90 7.46 0.17
CA TYR A 96 11.32 7.59 -0.17
C TYR A 96 11.77 9.05 -0.35
N ILE A 97 10.94 9.90 -0.94
CA ILE A 97 11.23 11.34 -1.14
C ILE A 97 11.07 12.14 0.16
N GLN A 98 10.16 11.76 1.06
CA GLN A 98 9.94 12.45 2.34
C GLN A 98 11.05 12.23 3.38
N GLY A 99 12.18 11.63 3.00
CA GLY A 99 13.41 11.68 3.79
C GLY A 99 13.27 11.11 5.20
N TRP A 100 12.86 9.85 5.32
CA TRP A 100 13.23 9.07 6.51
C TRP A 100 14.74 8.80 6.46
N THR A 101 15.53 9.81 6.83
CA THR A 101 16.90 9.62 7.28
C THR A 101 16.82 8.78 8.54
N LEU A 102 17.30 7.55 8.45
CA LEU A 102 17.68 6.75 9.60
C LEU A 102 18.82 7.49 10.32
N GLU A 103 18.47 8.29 11.32
CA GLU A 103 19.33 8.60 12.47
C GLU A 103 18.60 8.19 13.74
#